data_AF-A0A523X827-F1
#
_entry.id   AF-A0A523X827-F1
#
_cell.length_a   1.000
_cell.length_b   1.000
_cell.length_c   1.000
_cell.angle_alpha   90.00
_cell.angle_beta   90.00
_cell.angle_gamma   90.00
#
_symmetry.space_group_name_H-M   'P 1'
#
loop_
_entity.id
_entity.type
_entity.pdbx_description
1 polymer ?
#
loop_
_entity_poly.entity_id
_entity_poly.type
_entity_poly.pdbx_seq_one_letter_code
_entity_poly.pdbx_strand_id
1 'polypeptide(L)' 'MEKDYPEELTMYQSEKFPVFKRFDDSDSYKKDYQKALAYAKKVHGQVYTMVDGEDNKTYYLKGLHYVNRFGFCVLGLVEK' A
#
# COMPACT_ATOMS: atom_id res chain seq x y z
N MET A 1 4.19 -7.60 19.22
CA MET A 1 4.43 -6.19 18.87
C MET A 1 3.77 -5.98 17.53
N GLU A 2 2.62 -5.30 17.52
CA GLU A 2 2.11 -4.72 16.27
C GLU A 2 3.24 -3.90 15.69
N LYS A 3 3.71 -4.30 14.50
CA LYS A 3 4.62 -3.47 13.73
C LYS A 3 3.79 -2.25 13.36
N ASP A 4 4.05 -1.11 14.00
CA ASP A 4 3.26 0.11 13.84
C ASP A 4 3.45 0.67 12.42
N TYR A 5 2.70 0.11 11.48
CA TYR A 5 2.47 0.67 10.17
C TYR A 5 1.56 1.90 10.35
N PRO A 6 2.03 3.11 10.05
CA PRO A 6 1.25 4.32 10.23
C PRO A 6 0.00 4.31 9.35
N GLU A 7 -1.04 5.02 9.77
CA GLU A 7 -2.31 5.09 9.03
C GLU A 7 -2.17 5.78 7.67
N GLU A 8 -1.24 6.73 7.57
CA GLU A 8 -0.95 7.49 6.36
C GLU A 8 0.56 7.63 6.15
N LEU A 9 0.97 7.54 4.90
CA LEU A 9 2.33 7.79 4.45
C LEU A 9 2.31 8.64 3.17
N THR A 10 3.35 9.45 3.00
CA THR A 10 3.74 10.02 1.71
C THR A 10 4.63 9.03 0.94
N MET A 11 4.81 9.26 -0.37
CA MET A 11 5.73 8.47 -1.20
C MET A 11 7.12 8.34 -0.58
N TYR A 12 7.71 9.44 -0.15
CA TYR A 12 9.02 9.46 0.48
C TYR A 12 9.10 8.65 1.78
N GLN A 13 8.02 8.64 2.58
CA GLN A 13 7.99 7.82 3.79
C GLN A 13 7.82 6.34 3.47
N SER A 14 7.10 5.99 2.39
CA SER A 14 6.93 4.61 1.94
C SER A 14 8.24 3.98 1.43
N GLU A 15 9.14 4.78 0.86
CA GLU A 15 10.47 4.34 0.41
C GLU A 15 11.39 3.89 1.55
N LYS A 16 11.06 4.22 2.79
CA LYS A 16 11.81 3.78 3.98
C LYS A 16 11.54 2.33 4.35
N PHE A 17 10.51 1.71 3.77
CA PHE A 17 10.17 0.32 4.00
C PHE A 17 10.97 -0.58 3.05
N PRO A 18 11.70 -1.61 3.56
CA PRO A 18 12.50 -2.50 2.73
C PRO A 18 11.70 -3.21 1.63
N VAL A 19 10.45 -3.57 1.93
CA VAL A 19 9.54 -4.18 0.95
C VAL A 19 8.56 -3.12 0.48
N PHE A 20 8.57 -2.87 -0.83
CA PHE A 20 7.60 -2.03 -1.51
C PHE A 20 7.15 -2.73 -2.80
N LYS A 21 5.85 -3.07 -2.91
CA LYS A 21 5.28 -3.65 -4.13
C LYS A 21 3.95 -2.99 -4.49
N ARG A 22 3.84 -2.49 -5.71
CA ARG A 22 2.60 -1.92 -6.26
C ARG A 22 1.72 -2.98 -6.93
N PHE A 23 0.42 -2.74 -6.88
CA PHE A 23 -0.67 -3.53 -7.47
C PHE A 23 -1.67 -2.56 -8.10
N ASP A 24 -1.47 -2.32 -9.39
CA ASP A 24 -2.21 -1.40 -10.25
C ASP A 24 -2.27 -1.92 -11.70
N ASP A 25 -1.97 -3.21 -11.89
CA ASP A 25 -1.77 -3.84 -13.20
C ASP A 25 -3.02 -4.55 -13.75
N SER A 26 -4.13 -4.59 -13.00
CA SER A 26 -5.35 -5.27 -13.44
C SER A 26 -6.47 -4.32 -13.85
N ASP A 27 -7.38 -4.83 -14.68
CA ASP A 27 -8.62 -4.11 -15.06
C ASP A 27 -9.64 -3.98 -13.90
N SER A 28 -9.29 -4.40 -12.68
CA SER A 28 -10.22 -4.40 -11.55
C SER A 28 -9.53 -4.17 -10.21
N TYR A 29 -9.88 -3.06 -9.56
CA TYR A 29 -9.43 -2.75 -8.20
C TYR A 29 -9.66 -3.89 -7.20
N LYS A 30 -10.72 -4.69 -7.37
CA LYS A 30 -10.99 -5.84 -6.51
C LYS A 30 -9.89 -6.90 -6.64
N LYS A 31 -9.44 -7.18 -7.87
CA LYS A 31 -8.37 -8.14 -8.15
C LYS A 31 -7.03 -7.62 -7.62
N ASP A 32 -6.73 -6.34 -7.83
CA ASP A 32 -5.49 -5.74 -7.32
C ASP A 32 -5.44 -5.76 -5.80
N TYR A 33 -6.54 -5.42 -5.13
CA TYR A 33 -6.62 -5.50 -3.67
C TYR A 33 -6.44 -6.94 -3.17
N GLN A 34 -7.02 -7.94 -3.84
CA GLN A 34 -6.84 -9.35 -3.49
C GLN A 34 -5.38 -9.81 -3.67
N LYS A 35 -4.71 -9.39 -4.77
CA LYS A 35 -3.28 -9.65 -4.98
C LYS A 35 -2.44 -9.00 -3.88
N ALA A 36 -2.73 -7.75 -3.54
CA ALA A 36 -2.05 -7.01 -2.46
C ALA A 36 -2.22 -7.72 -1.11
N LEU A 37 -3.43 -8.14 -0.75
CA LEU A 37 -3.69 -8.90 0.47
C LEU A 37 -2.92 -10.23 0.52
N ALA A 38 -2.90 -10.97 -0.59
CA ALA A 38 -2.17 -12.23 -0.67
C ALA A 38 -0.65 -12.03 -0.49
N TYR A 39 -0.10 -10.99 -1.14
CA TYR A 39 1.31 -10.66 -1.00
C TYR A 39 1.65 -10.15 0.41
N ALA A 40 0.83 -9.27 0.99
CA ALA A 40 0.99 -8.78 2.36
C ALA A 40 1.05 -9.93 3.38
N LYS A 41 0.21 -10.96 3.22
CA LYS A 41 0.27 -12.17 4.06
C LYS A 41 1.61 -12.91 3.91
N LYS A 42 2.11 -13.04 2.67
CA LYS A 42 3.38 -13.73 2.39
C LYS A 42 4.59 -13.03 3.03
N VAL A 43 4.62 -11.70 2.98
CA VAL A 43 5.76 -10.89 3.46
C VAL A 43 5.57 -10.33 4.87
N HIS A 44 4.49 -10.72 5.56
CA HIS A 44 4.06 -10.11 6.83
C HIS A 44 4.05 -8.56 6.75
N GLY A 45 3.58 -8.06 5.61
CA GLY A 45 3.46 -6.66 5.26
C GLY A 45 2.06 -6.10 5.52
N GLN A 46 1.88 -4.83 5.18
CA GLN A 46 0.65 -4.08 5.31
C GLN A 46 0.22 -3.54 3.95
N VAL A 47 -1.06 -3.69 3.63
CA VAL A 47 -1.67 -3.12 2.42
C VAL A 47 -1.99 -1.65 2.65
N TYR A 48 -1.67 -0.83 1.65
CA TYR A 48 -2.04 0.57 1.55
C TYR A 48 -2.76 0.83 0.23
N THR A 49 -3.69 1.76 0.25
CA THR A 49 -4.32 2.36 -0.92
C THR A 49 -3.50 3.56 -1.36
N MET A 50 -3.12 3.62 -2.63
CA MET A 50 -2.49 4.79 -3.23
C MET A 50 -3.58 5.77 -3.66
N VAL A 51 -3.56 6.97 -3.08
CA VAL A 51 -4.52 8.04 -3.35
C VAL A 51 -3.81 9.28 -3.89
N ASP A 52 -4.44 9.92 -4.87
CA ASP A 52 -4.01 11.22 -5.36
C ASP A 52 -4.53 12.32 -4.41
N GLY A 53 -3.61 13.03 -3.80
CA GLY A 53 -3.90 14.08 -2.82
C GLY A 53 -4.07 15.45 -3.46
N GLU A 54 -4.77 16.35 -2.77
CA GLU A 54 -5.10 17.69 -3.27
C GLU A 54 -3.87 18.58 -3.58
N ASP A 55 -2.72 18.28 -2.98
CA ASP A 55 -1.46 19.02 -3.15
C ASP A 55 -0.56 18.53 -4.30
N ASN A 56 -1.10 17.79 -5.28
CA ASN A 56 -0.32 17.03 -6.29
C ASN A 56 0.67 16.04 -5.65
N LYS A 57 0.30 15.48 -4.49
CA LYS A 57 1.11 14.50 -3.75
C LYS A 57 0.38 13.18 -3.69
N THR A 58 1.12 12.09 -3.88
CA THR A 58 0.60 10.75 -3.60
C THR A 58 0.68 10.45 -2.10
N TYR A 59 -0.47 10.08 -1.54
CA TYR A 59 -0.57 9.51 -0.20
C TYR A 59 -0.86 8.00 -0.29
N TYR A 60 -0.45 7.30 0.76
CA TYR A 60 -0.64 5.87 0.95
C TYR A 60 -1.43 5.71 2.24
N LEU A 61 -2.70 5.36 2.12
CA LEU A 61 -3.61 5.21 3.25
C LEU A 61 -3.74 3.74 3.61
N LYS A 62 -3.53 3.39 4.87
CA LYS A 62 -3.56 2.00 5.33
C LYS A 62 -4.93 1.38 5.09
N GLY A 63 -4.93 0.15 4.56
CA GLY A 63 -6.16 -0.57 4.24
C GLY A 63 -6.79 -0.15 2.92
N LEU A 64 -8.11 -0.36 2.82
CA LEU A 64 -8.90 -0.13 1.60
C LEU A 64 -9.62 1.23 1.66
N HIS A 65 -9.26 2.13 0.76
CA HIS A 65 -9.92 3.42 0.58
C HIS A 65 -10.48 3.51 -0.85
N TYR A 66 -11.61 4.21 -1.03
CA TYR A 66 -12.32 4.27 -2.31
C TYR A 66 -12.17 5.60 -3.05
N VAL A 67 -11.91 6.69 -2.32
CA VAL A 67 -11.85 8.05 -2.87
C VAL A 67 -10.45 8.31 -3.43
N ASN A 68 -10.39 8.93 -4.61
CA ASN A 68 -9.16 9.32 -5.32
C ASN A 68 -8.10 8.21 -5.44
N ARG A 69 -8.53 6.95 -5.37
CA ARG A 69 -7.66 5.79 -5.46
C ARG A 69 -7.23 5.57 -6.89
N PHE A 70 -5.94 5.33 -7.08
CA PHE A 70 -5.39 4.87 -8.36
C PHE A 70 -4.67 3.53 -8.27
N GLY A 71 -4.49 2.95 -7.08
CA GLY A 71 -3.98 1.59 -6.95
C GLY A 71 -3.75 1.18 -5.50
N PHE A 72 -3.02 0.08 -5.32
CA PHE A 72 -2.62 -0.41 -4.01
C PHE A 72 -1.11 -0.64 -3.95
N CYS A 73 -0.54 -0.62 -2.76
CA CYS A 73 0.79 -1.15 -2.52
C CYS A 73 0.84 -1.96 -1.23
N VAL A 74 1.93 -2.72 -1.08
CA VAL A 74 2.25 -3.43 0.14
C VAL A 74 3.60 -2.94 0.64
N LEU A 75 3.64 -2.58 1.92
CA LEU A 75 4.85 -2.21 2.65
C LEU A 75 5.20 -3.30 3.66
N GLY A 76 6.47 -3.67 3.76
CA GLY A 76 6.95 -4.71 4.68
C GLY A 76 8.25 -4.31 5.37
N LEU A 77 8.42 -4.75 6.63
CA LEU A 77 9.59 -4.41 7.46
C LEU A 77 10.75 -5.41 7.39
N VAL A 78 10.57 -6.60 6.80
CA VAL A 78 11.63 -7.64 6.74
C VAL A 78 11.43 -8.52 5.52
N GLU A 79 12.43 -8.67 4.66
CA GLU A 79 12.59 -9.89 3.85
C GLU A 79 13.22 -10.94 4.77
N LYS A 80 12.48 -11.99 5.12
CA LYS A 80 13.05 -13.19 5.76
C LYS A 80 13.39 -14.21 4.69
#